data_AF-A0AAW7B3S3-F1
#
_entry.id   AF-A0AAW7B3S3-F1
#
_cell.length_a   1.000
_cell.length_b   1.000
_cell.length_c   1.000
_cell.angle_alpha   90.00
_cell.angle_beta   90.00
_cell.angle_gamma   90.00
#
_symmetry.space_group_name_H-M   'P 1'
#
loop_
_entity.id
_entity.type
_entity.pdbx_description
1 polymer ?
#
loop_
_entity_poly.entity_id
_entity_poly.type
_entity_poly.pdbx_seq_one_letter_code
_entity_poly.pdbx_strand_id
1 'polypeptide(L)'
;MDIETCVKVASFLGAGAAMGFGAIGSAVCEGYTAAAANTAISRNPNATGDILTSMLVGQAVTESASIFSLVIAMILLFTPFSSQTLITAAVVLSAGICMGTGALGSGMGSGVAAAEACHGIARQPGASDSIRMNMLVGTAVSQTPAIFALVTSLILLLLDYSSHAPWPTIGAILGAGLASGLGAIGSGVGDGLVASAASRGVARQPEAAGTITKMMLVGQAVTETTAIYGLLISFILMFGNFPATDQIAPGVALFSAGLCMGIGALGPGIGEGLTARNAVDWMSRNSKAIPTITRVMLVGQAVSESTGIYSLVISLILIFVV
;
A
#
# COMPACT_ATOMS: atom_id res chain seq x y z
N MET A 1 26.65 23.60 7.54
CA MET A 1 25.96 23.35 6.25
C MET A 1 25.02 24.50 6.02
N ASP A 2 25.09 25.09 4.84
CA ASP A 2 24.10 26.05 4.33
C ASP A 2 22.76 25.34 4.03
N ILE A 3 21.67 26.10 4.08
CA ILE A 3 20.31 25.54 3.93
C ILE A 3 20.09 24.95 2.53
N GLU A 4 20.71 25.55 1.50
CA GLU A 4 20.67 25.02 0.14
C GLU A 4 21.26 23.60 0.08
N THR A 5 22.42 23.39 0.68
CA THR A 5 23.01 22.05 0.78
C THR A 5 22.11 21.09 1.57
N CYS A 6 21.47 21.54 2.66
CA CYS A 6 20.51 20.69 3.38
C CYS A 6 19.34 20.23 2.50
N VAL A 7 18.76 21.14 1.71
CA VAL A 7 17.66 20.80 0.78
C VAL A 7 18.15 19.82 -0.29
N LYS A 8 19.32 20.06 -0.91
CA LYS A 8 19.88 19.14 -1.92
C LYS A 8 20.16 17.75 -1.35
N VAL A 9 20.76 17.67 -0.17
CA VAL A 9 21.01 16.39 0.52
C VAL A 9 19.69 15.67 0.79
N ALA A 10 18.68 16.39 1.30
CA ALA A 10 17.37 15.83 1.55
C ALA A 10 16.67 15.34 0.27
N SER A 11 16.78 16.07 -0.85
CA SER A 11 16.26 15.63 -2.15
C SER A 11 16.93 14.36 -2.66
N PHE A 12 18.26 14.25 -2.52
CA PHE A 12 18.98 13.03 -2.92
C PHE A 12 18.60 11.82 -2.06
N LEU A 13 18.50 12.01 -0.74
CA LEU A 13 18.04 10.98 0.17
C LEU A 13 16.58 10.59 -0.10
N GLY A 14 15.70 11.57 -0.32
CA GLY A 14 14.29 11.35 -0.65
C GLY A 14 14.12 10.60 -1.97
N ALA A 15 14.85 10.97 -3.02
CA ALA A 15 14.83 10.27 -4.30
C ALA A 15 15.35 8.83 -4.18
N GLY A 16 16.45 8.66 -3.45
CA GLY A 16 17.01 7.34 -3.15
C GLY A 16 16.03 6.46 -2.36
N ALA A 17 15.36 7.02 -1.35
CA ALA A 17 14.35 6.31 -0.58
C ALA A 17 13.11 5.95 -1.43
N ALA A 18 12.62 6.89 -2.24
CA ALA A 18 11.47 6.68 -3.11
C ALA A 18 11.70 5.50 -4.06
N MET A 19 12.80 5.52 -4.82
CA MET A 19 13.10 4.48 -5.79
C MET A 19 13.60 3.19 -5.13
N GLY A 20 14.45 3.32 -4.12
CA GLY A 20 15.05 2.19 -3.41
C GLY A 20 14.01 1.30 -2.76
N PHE A 21 13.07 1.87 -1.98
CA PHE A 21 11.98 1.09 -1.40
C PHE A 21 10.93 0.71 -2.47
N GLY A 22 10.57 1.63 -3.36
CA GLY A 22 9.52 1.38 -4.36
C GLY A 22 9.83 0.23 -5.33
N ALA A 23 11.10 0.00 -5.65
CA ALA A 23 11.50 -1.09 -6.55
C ALA A 23 11.40 -2.50 -5.92
N ILE A 24 11.57 -2.61 -4.59
CA ILE A 24 11.74 -3.92 -3.94
C ILE A 24 10.48 -4.76 -4.09
N GLY A 25 9.32 -4.18 -3.78
CA GLY A 25 8.06 -4.92 -3.76
C GLY A 25 7.70 -5.47 -5.13
N SER A 26 7.82 -4.62 -6.16
CA SER A 26 7.53 -5.01 -7.54
C SER A 26 8.52 -6.02 -8.07
N ALA A 27 9.83 -5.77 -7.96
CA ALA A 27 10.84 -6.65 -8.54
C ALA A 27 10.79 -8.09 -7.96
N VAL A 28 10.61 -8.22 -6.63
CA VAL A 28 10.50 -9.53 -5.98
C VAL A 28 9.27 -10.28 -6.49
N CYS A 29 8.12 -9.60 -6.60
CA CYS A 29 6.86 -10.23 -6.93
C CYS A 29 6.64 -10.44 -8.44
N GLU A 30 7.25 -9.62 -9.29
CA GLU A 30 7.35 -9.91 -10.73
C GLU A 30 8.19 -11.16 -10.99
N GLY A 31 9.32 -11.30 -10.30
CA GLY A 31 10.14 -12.50 -10.34
C GLY A 31 9.39 -13.73 -9.83
N TYR A 32 8.64 -13.58 -8.74
CA TYR A 32 7.77 -14.64 -8.22
C TYR A 32 6.67 -15.04 -9.22
N THR A 33 6.04 -14.06 -9.88
CA THR A 33 5.03 -14.29 -10.92
C THR A 33 5.62 -15.06 -12.10
N ALA A 34 6.83 -14.69 -12.55
CA ALA A 34 7.53 -15.40 -13.61
C ALA A 34 7.89 -16.84 -13.20
N ALA A 35 8.34 -17.06 -11.96
CA ALA A 35 8.61 -18.40 -11.44
C ALA A 35 7.34 -19.27 -11.39
N ALA A 36 6.21 -18.68 -10.98
CA ALA A 36 4.91 -19.36 -10.99
C ALA A 36 4.44 -19.68 -12.42
N ALA A 37 4.66 -18.77 -13.38
CA ALA A 37 4.38 -19.00 -14.79
C ALA A 37 5.21 -20.16 -15.37
N ASN A 38 6.51 -20.25 -15.06
CA ASN A 38 7.35 -21.38 -15.46
C ASN A 38 6.80 -22.71 -14.95
N THR A 39 6.39 -22.74 -13.68
CA THR A 39 5.78 -23.94 -13.06
C THR A 39 4.39 -24.25 -13.62
N ALA A 40 3.62 -23.24 -14.00
CA ALA A 40 2.30 -23.38 -14.60
C ALA A 40 2.40 -23.95 -16.03
N ILE A 41 3.31 -23.40 -16.85
CA ILE A 41 3.57 -23.85 -18.23
C ILE A 41 4.13 -25.27 -18.24
N SER A 42 5.03 -25.63 -17.32
CA SER A 42 5.56 -27.00 -17.25
C SER A 42 4.49 -28.05 -16.95
N ARG A 43 3.44 -27.66 -16.22
CA ARG A 43 2.27 -28.52 -15.94
C ARG A 43 1.27 -28.56 -17.08
N ASN A 44 1.11 -27.45 -17.81
CA ASN A 44 0.16 -27.36 -18.92
C ASN A 44 0.71 -26.51 -20.08
N PRO A 45 1.54 -27.11 -20.97
CA PRO A 45 2.16 -26.39 -22.09
C PRO A 45 1.14 -25.84 -23.10
N ASN A 46 -0.04 -26.45 -23.19
CA ASN A 46 -1.08 -26.03 -24.13
C ASN A 46 -1.72 -24.69 -23.73
N ALA A 47 -1.64 -24.31 -22.44
CA ALA A 47 -2.17 -23.05 -21.92
C ALA A 47 -1.14 -21.91 -21.91
N THR A 48 0.02 -22.08 -22.58
CA THR A 48 1.14 -21.12 -22.54
C THR A 48 0.73 -19.69 -22.90
N GLY A 49 -0.06 -19.52 -23.96
CA GLY A 49 -0.51 -18.19 -24.41
C GLY A 49 -1.30 -17.44 -23.32
N ASP A 50 -2.25 -18.12 -22.68
CA ASP A 50 -3.06 -17.54 -21.62
C ASP A 50 -2.26 -17.26 -20.35
N ILE A 51 -1.35 -18.16 -19.98
CA ILE A 51 -0.47 -18.00 -18.82
C ILE A 51 0.47 -16.81 -19.03
N LEU A 52 1.11 -16.71 -20.20
CA LEU A 52 1.98 -15.58 -20.53
C LEU A 52 1.22 -14.25 -20.53
N THR A 53 0.01 -14.24 -21.10
CA THR A 53 -0.83 -13.04 -21.10
C THR A 53 -1.17 -12.62 -19.68
N SER A 54 -1.58 -13.56 -18.81
CA SER A 54 -1.90 -13.26 -17.42
C SER A 54 -0.67 -12.82 -16.63
N MET A 55 0.49 -13.43 -16.87
CA MET A 55 1.77 -13.06 -16.24
C MET A 55 2.13 -11.61 -16.58
N LEU A 56 2.16 -11.26 -17.87
CA LEU A 56 2.53 -9.92 -18.32
C LEU A 56 1.56 -8.85 -17.82
N VAL A 57 0.26 -9.14 -17.84
CA VAL A 57 -0.76 -8.23 -17.29
C VAL A 57 -0.56 -8.04 -15.78
N GLY A 58 -0.31 -9.12 -15.04
CA GLY A 58 -0.07 -9.04 -13.60
C GLY A 58 1.21 -8.28 -13.23
N GLN A 59 2.29 -8.49 -13.99
CA GLN A 59 3.55 -7.76 -13.84
C GLN A 59 3.35 -6.28 -14.16
N ALA A 60 2.67 -5.93 -15.26
CA ALA A 60 2.40 -4.55 -15.62
C ALA A 60 1.59 -3.79 -14.54
N VAL A 61 0.61 -4.44 -13.89
CA VAL A 61 -0.11 -3.83 -12.76
C VAL A 61 0.81 -3.68 -11.55
N THR A 62 1.62 -4.69 -11.26
CA THR A 62 2.58 -4.68 -10.14
C THR A 62 3.59 -3.53 -10.28
N GLU A 63 4.10 -3.30 -11.49
CA GLU A 63 5.10 -2.28 -11.80
C GLU A 63 4.60 -0.84 -11.63
N SER A 64 3.29 -0.61 -11.64
CA SER A 64 2.72 0.74 -11.48
C SER A 64 3.18 1.44 -10.19
N ALA A 65 3.33 0.68 -9.09
CA ALA A 65 3.85 1.19 -7.83
C ALA A 65 5.32 1.66 -7.94
N SER A 66 6.17 0.91 -8.67
CA SER A 66 7.56 1.30 -8.96
C SER A 66 7.61 2.58 -9.79
N ILE A 67 6.70 2.69 -10.78
CA ILE A 67 6.63 3.86 -11.66
C ILE A 67 6.25 5.11 -10.85
N PHE A 68 5.32 5.01 -9.90
CA PHE A 68 5.00 6.13 -9.01
C PHE A 68 6.21 6.59 -8.19
N SER A 69 6.96 5.63 -7.62
CA SER A 69 8.23 5.91 -6.95
C SER A 69 9.28 6.55 -7.85
N LEU A 70 9.41 6.07 -9.09
CA LEU A 70 10.32 6.64 -10.08
C LEU A 70 9.94 8.09 -10.41
N VAL A 71 8.64 8.38 -10.60
CA VAL A 71 8.16 9.72 -10.88
C VAL A 71 8.49 10.68 -9.73
N ILE A 72 8.24 10.27 -8.47
CA ILE A 72 8.61 11.09 -7.31
C ILE A 72 10.12 11.28 -7.24
N ALA A 73 10.92 10.24 -7.43
CA ALA A 73 12.38 10.36 -7.44
C ALA A 73 12.87 11.33 -8.52
N MET A 74 12.30 11.27 -9.73
CA MET A 74 12.62 12.20 -10.82
C MET A 74 12.24 13.64 -10.49
N ILE A 75 11.07 13.87 -9.88
CA ILE A 75 10.66 15.20 -9.42
C ILE A 75 11.67 15.73 -8.39
N LEU A 76 12.06 14.91 -7.40
CA LEU A 76 13.00 15.32 -6.36
C LEU A 76 14.40 15.64 -6.88
N LEU A 77 14.87 14.92 -7.92
CA LEU A 77 16.20 15.13 -8.50
C LEU A 77 16.28 16.33 -9.45
N PHE A 78 15.21 16.60 -10.21
CA PHE A 78 15.27 17.56 -11.32
C PHE A 78 14.45 18.83 -11.11
N THR A 79 13.64 18.92 -10.05
CA THR A 79 12.87 20.13 -9.75
C THR A 79 13.69 21.10 -8.89
N PRO A 80 13.87 22.36 -9.32
CA PRO A 80 14.50 23.38 -8.49
C PRO A 80 13.51 23.90 -7.44
N PHE A 81 13.77 23.61 -6.17
CA PHE A 81 12.94 24.11 -5.06
C PHE A 81 13.33 25.55 -4.70
N SER A 82 12.44 26.50 -4.98
CA SER A 82 12.72 27.94 -4.83
C SER A 82 12.84 28.40 -3.37
N SER A 83 12.09 27.77 -2.46
CA SER A 83 12.11 28.08 -1.03
C SER A 83 13.25 27.32 -0.34
N GLN A 84 14.34 28.00 -0.01
CA GLN A 84 15.46 27.39 0.73
C GLN A 84 15.24 27.46 2.23
N THR A 85 14.30 26.65 2.74
CA THR A 85 14.00 26.55 4.17
C THR A 85 14.28 25.14 4.71
N LEU A 86 14.48 25.01 6.02
CA LEU A 86 14.56 23.70 6.67
C LEU A 86 13.27 22.88 6.51
N ILE A 87 12.12 23.57 6.37
CA ILE A 87 10.83 22.93 6.10
C ILE A 87 10.85 22.27 4.73
N THR A 88 11.38 22.95 3.70
CA THR A 88 11.52 22.38 2.35
C THR A 88 12.37 21.12 2.37
N ALA A 89 13.47 21.09 3.14
CA ALA A 89 14.28 19.88 3.29
C ALA A 89 13.48 18.73 3.91
N ALA A 90 12.63 19.01 4.90
CA ALA A 90 11.73 18.00 5.49
C ALA A 90 10.66 17.53 4.49
N VAL A 91 10.09 18.42 3.69
CA VAL A 91 9.10 18.12 2.64
C VAL A 91 9.65 17.13 1.62
N VAL A 92 10.80 17.44 1.01
CA VAL A 92 11.37 16.60 -0.06
C VAL A 92 11.78 15.22 0.45
N LEU A 93 12.30 15.15 1.68
CA LEU A 93 12.63 13.88 2.32
C LEU A 93 11.36 13.09 2.65
N SER A 94 10.36 13.73 3.24
CA SER A 94 9.08 13.12 3.62
C SER A 94 8.34 12.55 2.40
N ALA A 95 8.24 13.33 1.33
CA ALA A 95 7.59 12.89 0.09
C ALA A 95 8.28 11.67 -0.52
N GLY A 96 9.62 11.63 -0.49
CA GLY A 96 10.38 10.48 -0.98
C GLY A 96 10.16 9.21 -0.15
N ILE A 97 10.26 9.32 1.18
CA ILE A 97 10.02 8.20 2.10
C ILE A 97 8.57 7.71 2.00
N CYS A 98 7.60 8.62 1.94
CA CYS A 98 6.18 8.30 1.84
C CYS A 98 5.89 7.43 0.61
N MET A 99 6.32 7.89 -0.58
CA MET A 99 6.10 7.15 -1.82
C MET A 99 6.84 5.81 -1.80
N GLY A 100 8.12 5.81 -1.43
CA GLY A 100 8.94 4.59 -1.42
C GLY A 100 8.34 3.51 -0.54
N THR A 101 7.96 3.87 0.70
CA THR A 101 7.35 2.92 1.63
C THR A 101 5.95 2.50 1.22
N GLY A 102 5.12 3.41 0.68
CA GLY A 102 3.76 3.08 0.24
C GLY A 102 3.68 2.19 -1.00
N ALA A 103 4.70 2.23 -1.87
CA ALA A 103 4.79 1.33 -3.02
C ALA A 103 5.11 -0.13 -2.63
N LEU A 104 5.80 -0.37 -1.50
CA LEU A 104 6.26 -1.69 -1.09
C LEU A 104 5.12 -2.71 -1.00
N GLY A 105 4.09 -2.39 -0.22
CA GLY A 105 3.01 -3.34 0.04
C GLY A 105 2.21 -3.68 -1.22
N SER A 106 1.86 -2.65 -1.99
CA SER A 106 1.08 -2.78 -3.22
C SER A 106 1.79 -3.60 -4.30
N GLY A 107 3.10 -3.37 -4.47
CA GLY A 107 3.93 -4.16 -5.37
C GLY A 107 4.04 -5.62 -4.94
N MET A 108 4.25 -5.87 -3.64
CA MET A 108 4.32 -7.23 -3.11
C MET A 108 2.98 -7.98 -3.24
N GLY A 109 1.86 -7.34 -2.89
CA GLY A 109 0.55 -7.97 -2.94
C GLY A 109 0.12 -8.35 -4.37
N SER A 110 0.31 -7.44 -5.32
CA SER A 110 -0.20 -7.60 -6.69
C SER A 110 0.40 -8.81 -7.41
N GLY A 111 1.71 -9.05 -7.28
CA GLY A 111 2.34 -10.18 -7.96
C GLY A 111 2.00 -11.54 -7.36
N VAL A 112 1.64 -11.63 -6.07
CA VAL A 112 1.15 -12.90 -5.49
C VAL A 112 -0.19 -13.30 -6.12
N ALA A 113 -1.08 -12.34 -6.37
CA ALA A 113 -2.33 -12.59 -7.06
C ALA A 113 -2.11 -13.04 -8.51
N ALA A 114 -1.15 -12.43 -9.21
CA ALA A 114 -0.76 -12.81 -10.56
C ALA A 114 -0.15 -14.21 -10.65
N ALA A 115 0.70 -14.58 -9.71
CA ALA A 115 1.27 -15.92 -9.60
C ALA A 115 0.18 -17.00 -9.43
N GLU A 116 -0.80 -16.77 -8.57
CA GLU A 116 -1.93 -17.69 -8.39
C GLU A 116 -2.86 -17.72 -9.61
N ALA A 117 -3.01 -16.62 -10.34
CA ALA A 117 -3.73 -16.61 -11.61
C ALA A 117 -3.05 -17.53 -12.64
N CYS A 118 -1.72 -17.46 -12.79
CA CYS A 118 -0.95 -18.36 -13.66
C CYS A 118 -1.20 -19.83 -13.30
N HIS A 119 -1.12 -20.17 -12.01
CA HIS A 119 -1.42 -21.53 -11.54
C HIS A 119 -2.89 -21.93 -11.74
N GLY A 120 -3.82 -20.98 -11.57
CA GLY A 120 -5.24 -21.18 -11.81
C GLY A 120 -5.52 -21.52 -13.26
N ILE A 121 -4.96 -20.75 -14.20
CA ILE A 121 -5.09 -20.95 -15.65
C ILE A 121 -4.52 -22.30 -16.06
N ALA A 122 -3.35 -22.70 -15.54
CA ALA A 122 -2.81 -24.03 -15.83
C ALA A 122 -3.72 -25.18 -15.39
N ARG A 123 -4.45 -25.01 -14.27
CA ARG A 123 -5.42 -26.00 -13.79
C ARG A 123 -6.75 -25.96 -14.54
N GLN A 124 -7.18 -24.77 -14.96
CA GLN A 124 -8.47 -24.56 -15.61
C GLN A 124 -8.36 -23.54 -16.76
N PRO A 125 -7.82 -23.95 -17.94
CA PRO A 125 -7.60 -23.04 -19.06
C PRO A 125 -8.90 -22.42 -19.59
N GLY A 126 -10.01 -23.18 -19.59
CA GLY A 126 -11.31 -22.71 -20.05
C GLY A 126 -11.93 -21.59 -19.20
N ALA A 127 -11.36 -21.27 -18.04
CA ALA A 127 -11.78 -20.17 -17.18
C ALA A 127 -10.76 -19.01 -17.17
N SER A 128 -9.82 -18.96 -18.10
CA SER A 128 -8.70 -18.01 -18.09
C SER A 128 -9.16 -16.56 -18.01
N ASP A 129 -10.19 -16.18 -18.76
CA ASP A 129 -10.76 -14.83 -18.72
C ASP A 129 -11.36 -14.49 -17.36
N SER A 130 -12.11 -15.42 -16.75
CA SER A 130 -12.71 -15.19 -15.42
C SER A 130 -11.64 -15.05 -14.33
N ILE A 131 -10.58 -15.86 -14.40
CA ILE A 131 -9.44 -15.79 -13.49
C ILE A 131 -8.71 -14.46 -13.67
N ARG A 132 -8.43 -14.06 -14.93
CA ARG A 132 -7.73 -12.83 -15.25
C ARG A 132 -8.52 -11.59 -14.83
N MET A 133 -9.83 -11.59 -15.02
CA MET A 133 -10.71 -10.51 -14.55
C MET A 133 -10.72 -10.42 -13.02
N ASN A 134 -10.80 -11.55 -12.31
CA ASN A 134 -10.75 -11.55 -10.84
C ASN A 134 -9.38 -11.06 -10.33
N MET A 135 -8.28 -11.52 -10.93
CA MET A 135 -6.94 -11.04 -10.66
C MET A 135 -6.86 -9.52 -10.84
N LEU A 136 -7.28 -8.99 -12.00
CA LEU A 136 -7.25 -7.54 -12.28
C LEU A 136 -8.05 -6.72 -11.28
N VAL A 137 -9.25 -7.17 -10.92
CA VAL A 137 -10.07 -6.48 -9.92
C VAL A 137 -9.37 -6.50 -8.56
N GLY A 138 -8.87 -7.67 -8.12
CA GLY A 138 -8.20 -7.80 -6.83
C GLY A 138 -6.91 -6.99 -6.75
N THR A 139 -6.09 -6.99 -7.82
CA THR A 139 -4.84 -6.22 -7.87
C THR A 139 -5.09 -4.72 -8.01
N ALA A 140 -6.19 -4.29 -8.64
CA ALA A 140 -6.56 -2.88 -8.68
C ALA A 140 -6.82 -2.32 -7.27
N VAL A 141 -7.47 -3.10 -6.38
CA VAL A 141 -7.68 -2.68 -4.99
C VAL A 141 -6.35 -2.65 -4.23
N SER A 142 -5.48 -3.66 -4.40
CA SER A 142 -4.17 -3.67 -3.74
C SER A 142 -3.21 -2.57 -4.19
N GLN A 143 -3.54 -1.81 -5.24
CA GLN A 143 -2.78 -0.62 -5.67
C GLN A 143 -3.23 0.68 -5.00
N THR A 144 -4.42 0.68 -4.38
CA THR A 144 -4.95 1.89 -3.73
C THR A 144 -4.04 2.47 -2.63
N PRO A 145 -3.30 1.68 -1.83
CA PRO A 145 -2.38 2.22 -0.83
C PRO A 145 -1.19 2.96 -1.44
N ALA A 146 -0.66 2.46 -2.56
CA ALA A 146 0.39 3.16 -3.31
C ALA A 146 -0.13 4.48 -3.90
N ILE A 147 -1.40 4.53 -4.32
CA ILE A 147 -2.04 5.77 -4.78
C ILE A 147 -2.20 6.76 -3.61
N PHE A 148 -2.59 6.32 -2.42
CA PHE A 148 -2.66 7.18 -1.24
C PHE A 148 -1.30 7.80 -0.88
N ALA A 149 -0.23 7.00 -0.94
CA ALA A 149 1.13 7.47 -0.74
C ALA A 149 1.57 8.45 -1.85
N LEU A 150 1.28 8.15 -3.12
CA LEU A 150 1.56 9.06 -4.24
C LEU A 150 0.86 10.41 -4.06
N VAL A 151 -0.44 10.39 -3.76
CA VAL A 151 -1.22 11.61 -3.54
C VAL A 151 -0.65 12.40 -2.37
N THR A 152 -0.33 11.74 -1.25
CA THR A 152 0.30 12.39 -0.09
C THR A 152 1.63 13.04 -0.46
N SER A 153 2.52 12.31 -1.15
CA SER A 153 3.80 12.85 -1.64
C SER A 153 3.62 14.03 -2.58
N LEU A 154 2.66 13.98 -3.50
CA LEU A 154 2.38 15.10 -4.40
C LEU A 154 1.85 16.31 -3.66
N ILE A 155 0.90 16.14 -2.73
CA ILE A 155 0.38 17.26 -1.94
C ILE A 155 1.51 17.88 -1.11
N LEU A 156 2.36 17.07 -0.48
CA LEU A 156 3.55 17.57 0.25
C LEU A 156 4.45 18.43 -0.65
N LEU A 157 4.71 17.99 -1.89
CA LEU A 157 5.58 18.71 -2.82
C LEU A 157 4.93 19.96 -3.43
N LEU A 158 3.60 20.01 -3.52
CA LEU A 158 2.86 21.08 -4.19
C LEU A 158 2.39 22.19 -3.23
N LEU A 159 2.27 21.91 -1.93
CA LEU A 159 1.90 22.92 -0.94
C LEU A 159 3.09 23.81 -0.57
N ASP A 160 2.82 25.10 -0.41
CA ASP A 160 3.81 26.06 0.07
C ASP A 160 3.77 26.18 1.59
N TYR A 161 4.87 25.82 2.23
CA TYR A 161 5.07 25.92 3.67
C TYR A 161 6.00 27.08 4.07
N SER A 162 6.42 27.92 3.11
CA SER A 162 7.41 28.97 3.33
C SER A 162 7.05 29.98 4.43
N SER A 163 5.76 30.20 4.65
CA SER A 163 5.22 31.11 5.66
C SER A 163 5.08 30.52 7.06
N HIS A 164 5.27 29.20 7.22
CA HIS A 164 5.06 28.52 8.49
C HIS A 164 6.31 28.57 9.36
N ALA A 165 6.12 28.55 10.69
CA ALA A 165 7.23 28.40 11.62
C ALA A 165 7.88 27.01 11.45
N PRO A 166 9.22 26.86 11.55
CA PRO A 166 9.89 25.56 11.41
C PRO A 166 9.38 24.51 12.41
N TRP A 167 9.16 24.94 13.66
CA TRP A 167 8.58 24.11 14.71
C TRP A 167 7.15 24.58 15.00
N PRO A 168 6.16 23.67 15.02
CA PRO A 168 6.26 22.20 14.94
C PRO A 168 6.15 21.60 13.51
N THR A 169 6.06 22.44 12.48
CA THR A 169 5.75 22.07 11.08
C THR A 169 6.64 20.97 10.49
N ILE A 170 7.95 20.99 10.76
CA ILE A 170 8.88 19.94 10.29
C ILE A 170 8.45 18.55 10.81
N GLY A 171 8.06 18.48 12.08
CA GLY A 171 7.60 17.23 12.69
C GLY A 171 6.29 16.74 12.09
N ALA A 172 5.36 17.65 11.83
CA ALA A 172 4.10 17.35 11.18
C ALA A 172 4.29 16.79 9.77
N ILE A 173 5.14 17.43 8.95
CA ILE A 173 5.40 17.01 7.56
C ILE A 173 6.08 15.64 7.49
N LEU A 174 7.09 15.41 8.34
CA LEU A 174 7.75 14.10 8.39
C LEU A 174 6.80 13.02 8.92
N GLY A 175 6.00 13.33 9.95
CA GLY A 175 4.98 12.44 10.46
C GLY A 175 3.92 12.09 9.40
N ALA A 176 3.48 13.07 8.61
CA ALA A 176 2.48 12.88 7.58
C ALA A 176 2.92 11.87 6.51
N GLY A 177 4.16 11.99 6.02
CA GLY A 177 4.70 11.06 5.04
C GLY A 177 4.84 9.63 5.60
N LEU A 178 5.29 9.51 6.86
CA LEU A 178 5.42 8.22 7.53
C LEU A 178 4.06 7.54 7.78
N ALA A 179 3.04 8.31 8.17
CA ALA A 179 1.70 7.79 8.45
C ALA A 179 1.09 7.12 7.22
N SER A 180 1.06 7.83 6.09
CA SER A 180 0.50 7.29 4.84
C SER A 180 1.41 6.25 4.20
N GLY A 181 2.72 6.47 4.21
CA GLY A 181 3.67 5.58 3.52
C GLY A 181 3.80 4.22 4.18
N LEU A 182 4.10 4.18 5.49
CA LEU A 182 4.23 2.92 6.22
C LEU A 182 2.87 2.23 6.39
N GLY A 183 1.79 3.00 6.57
CA GLY A 183 0.44 2.45 6.71
C GLY A 183 -0.05 1.72 5.46
N ALA A 184 0.42 2.12 4.28
CA ALA A 184 0.08 1.48 3.01
C ALA A 184 0.73 0.09 2.81
N ILE A 185 1.77 -0.26 3.59
CA ILE A 185 2.47 -1.55 3.42
C ILE A 185 1.55 -2.71 3.77
N GLY A 186 0.90 -2.63 4.93
CA GLY A 186 0.12 -3.74 5.48
C GLY A 186 -1.07 -4.11 4.61
N SER A 187 -1.88 -3.11 4.22
CA SER A 187 -3.06 -3.33 3.41
C SER A 187 -2.71 -3.80 2.00
N GLY A 188 -1.69 -3.22 1.35
CA GLY A 188 -1.26 -3.64 0.01
C GLY A 188 -0.85 -5.12 -0.06
N VAL A 189 -0.11 -5.60 0.94
CA VAL A 189 0.23 -7.03 1.06
C VAL A 189 -1.03 -7.86 1.35
N GLY A 190 -1.83 -7.44 2.32
CA GLY A 190 -3.06 -8.13 2.73
C GLY A 190 -4.03 -8.31 1.57
N ASP A 191 -4.27 -7.28 0.78
CA ASP A 191 -5.16 -7.29 -0.36
C ASP A 191 -4.70 -8.22 -1.47
N GLY A 192 -3.40 -8.21 -1.77
CA GLY A 192 -2.83 -9.17 -2.70
C GLY A 192 -3.01 -10.62 -2.28
N LEU A 193 -2.92 -10.88 -0.97
CA LEU A 193 -3.21 -12.20 -0.42
C LEU A 193 -4.68 -12.60 -0.63
N VAL A 194 -5.63 -11.70 -0.40
CA VAL A 194 -7.06 -11.96 -0.66
C VAL A 194 -7.30 -12.24 -2.15
N ALA A 195 -6.75 -11.39 -3.02
CA ALA A 195 -6.85 -11.52 -4.47
C ALA A 195 -6.27 -12.86 -4.97
N SER A 196 -5.15 -13.31 -4.40
CA SER A 196 -4.56 -14.62 -4.73
C SER A 196 -5.49 -15.80 -4.39
N ALA A 197 -6.17 -15.76 -3.24
CA ALA A 197 -7.14 -16.79 -2.88
C ALA A 197 -8.40 -16.72 -3.75
N ALA A 198 -8.80 -15.52 -4.17
CA ALA A 198 -9.90 -15.33 -5.10
C ALA A 198 -9.59 -15.94 -6.47
N SER A 199 -8.43 -15.64 -7.07
CA SER A 199 -7.97 -16.24 -8.34
C SER A 199 -7.96 -17.77 -8.26
N ARG A 200 -7.46 -18.33 -7.16
CA ARG A 200 -7.45 -19.77 -6.92
C ARG A 200 -8.87 -20.34 -6.75
N GLY A 201 -9.76 -19.62 -6.07
CA GLY A 201 -11.15 -19.98 -5.90
C GLY A 201 -11.92 -20.00 -7.22
N VAL A 202 -11.73 -18.98 -8.06
CA VAL A 202 -12.34 -18.90 -9.41
C VAL A 202 -11.85 -20.05 -10.29
N ALA A 203 -10.57 -20.39 -10.22
CA ALA A 203 -10.04 -21.54 -10.95
C ALA A 203 -10.69 -22.88 -10.53
N ARG A 204 -11.11 -23.01 -9.26
CA ARG A 204 -11.84 -24.20 -8.76
C ARG A 204 -13.31 -24.18 -9.14
N GLN A 205 -13.96 -23.02 -9.06
CA GLN A 205 -15.40 -22.85 -9.31
C GLN A 205 -15.65 -21.62 -10.18
N PRO A 206 -15.47 -21.72 -11.51
CA PRO A 206 -15.67 -20.59 -12.42
C PRO A 206 -17.09 -20.01 -12.37
N GLU A 207 -18.10 -20.87 -12.19
CA GLU A 207 -19.51 -20.47 -12.07
C GLU A 207 -19.78 -19.59 -10.84
N ALA A 208 -18.95 -19.71 -9.80
CA ALA A 208 -19.07 -18.92 -8.57
C ALA A 208 -18.23 -17.62 -8.61
N ALA A 209 -17.60 -17.28 -9.74
CA ALA A 209 -16.67 -16.16 -9.83
C ALA A 209 -17.25 -14.84 -9.31
N GLY A 210 -18.51 -14.53 -9.66
CA GLY A 210 -19.17 -13.32 -9.17
C GLY A 210 -19.30 -13.27 -7.64
N THR A 211 -19.59 -14.40 -7.00
CA THR A 211 -19.68 -14.50 -5.53
C THR A 211 -18.29 -14.39 -4.88
N ILE A 212 -17.29 -15.05 -5.47
CA ILE A 212 -15.91 -15.02 -4.99
C ILE A 212 -15.35 -13.59 -5.07
N THR A 213 -15.53 -12.90 -6.19
CA THR A 213 -15.13 -11.49 -6.36
C THR A 213 -15.80 -10.59 -5.33
N LYS A 214 -17.12 -10.74 -5.09
CA LYS A 214 -17.81 -9.95 -4.06
C LYS A 214 -17.20 -10.16 -2.67
N MET A 215 -16.89 -11.40 -2.31
CA MET A 215 -16.31 -11.71 -1.01
C MET A 215 -14.86 -11.24 -0.88
N MET A 216 -14.09 -11.32 -1.96
CA MET A 216 -12.76 -10.70 -2.05
C MET A 216 -12.84 -9.21 -1.74
N LEU A 217 -13.74 -8.48 -2.42
CA LEU A 217 -13.91 -7.04 -2.21
C LEU A 217 -14.36 -6.69 -0.79
N VAL A 218 -15.25 -7.48 -0.18
CA VAL A 218 -15.64 -7.28 1.23
C VAL A 218 -14.43 -7.47 2.15
N GLY A 219 -13.62 -8.50 1.91
CA GLY A 219 -12.41 -8.74 2.69
C GLY A 219 -11.38 -7.62 2.55
N GLN A 220 -11.10 -7.20 1.32
CA GLN A 220 -10.16 -6.12 1.00
C GLN A 220 -10.64 -4.76 1.55
N ALA A 221 -11.95 -4.48 1.49
CA ALA A 221 -12.50 -3.23 2.02
C ALA A 221 -12.26 -3.06 3.52
N VAL A 222 -12.20 -4.16 4.28
CA VAL A 222 -11.82 -4.10 5.70
C VAL A 222 -10.31 -3.99 5.84
N THR A 223 -9.53 -4.81 5.11
CA THR A 223 -8.05 -4.73 5.10
C THR A 223 -7.49 -3.33 4.84
N GLU A 224 -8.18 -2.53 4.02
CA GLU A 224 -7.79 -1.16 3.64
C GLU A 224 -8.02 -0.10 4.73
N THR A 225 -8.82 -0.37 5.77
CA THR A 225 -9.14 0.66 6.79
C THR A 225 -7.89 1.19 7.48
N THR A 226 -6.89 0.34 7.69
CA THR A 226 -5.60 0.74 8.28
C THR A 226 -4.82 1.75 7.45
N ALA A 227 -4.80 1.60 6.12
CA ALA A 227 -4.19 2.57 5.22
C ALA A 227 -4.99 3.88 5.20
N ILE A 228 -6.32 3.80 5.30
CA ILE A 228 -7.18 4.99 5.44
C ILE A 228 -6.88 5.74 6.75
N TYR A 229 -6.61 5.05 7.87
CA TYR A 229 -6.20 5.72 9.10
C TYR A 229 -4.84 6.42 8.95
N GLY A 230 -3.88 5.79 8.28
CA GLY A 230 -2.60 6.40 7.95
C GLY A 230 -2.75 7.67 7.11
N LEU A 231 -3.61 7.61 6.08
CA LEU A 231 -3.96 8.76 5.24
C LEU A 231 -4.67 9.87 6.04
N LEU A 232 -5.61 9.50 6.91
CA LEU A 232 -6.32 10.43 7.79
C LEU A 232 -5.35 11.20 8.69
N ILE A 233 -4.45 10.49 9.39
CA ILE A 233 -3.43 11.12 10.23
C ILE A 233 -2.50 12.00 9.39
N SER A 234 -2.12 11.56 8.19
CA SER A 234 -1.35 12.36 7.25
C SER A 234 -2.01 13.70 6.94
N PHE A 235 -3.30 13.67 6.59
CA PHE A 235 -4.05 14.89 6.28
C PHE A 235 -4.24 15.79 7.50
N ILE A 236 -4.48 15.24 8.69
CA ILE A 236 -4.55 16.03 9.93
C ILE A 236 -3.22 16.74 10.19
N LEU A 237 -2.09 16.07 9.98
CA LEU A 237 -0.76 16.67 10.17
C LEU A 237 -0.42 17.72 9.10
N MET A 238 -0.87 17.55 7.86
CA MET A 238 -0.59 18.50 6.78
C MET A 238 -1.47 19.76 6.82
N PHE A 239 -2.73 19.61 7.18
CA PHE A 239 -3.72 20.69 7.16
C PHE A 239 -4.10 21.21 8.56
N GLY A 240 -3.55 20.60 9.61
CA GLY A 240 -3.74 21.03 10.98
C GLY A 240 -3.08 22.38 11.26
N ASN A 241 -3.75 23.22 12.04
CA ASN A 241 -3.20 24.50 12.47
C ASN A 241 -2.50 24.32 13.82
N PHE A 242 -1.17 24.33 13.81
CA PHE A 242 -0.34 24.16 15.00
C PHE A 242 0.32 25.48 15.40
N PRO A 243 0.15 25.95 16.65
CA PRO A 243 0.76 27.20 17.11
C PRO A 243 2.29 27.16 16.97
N ALA A 244 2.85 28.26 16.47
CA ALA A 244 4.30 28.42 16.39
C ALA A 244 4.93 28.37 17.78
N THR A 245 6.05 27.64 17.90
CA THR A 245 6.72 27.41 19.18
C THR A 245 8.22 27.23 18.97
N ASP A 246 9.02 27.70 19.92
CA ASP A 246 10.47 27.48 19.93
C ASP A 246 10.84 26.11 20.53
N GLN A 247 9.85 25.38 21.07
CA GLN A 247 10.05 24.07 21.67
C GLN A 247 10.04 22.97 20.62
N ILE A 248 11.00 22.04 20.75
CA ILE A 248 11.10 20.87 19.87
C ILE A 248 10.02 19.82 20.20
N ALA A 249 9.57 19.77 21.46
CA ALA A 249 8.63 18.76 21.95
C ALA A 249 7.31 18.67 21.13
N PRO A 250 6.62 19.79 20.84
CA PRO A 250 5.53 19.86 19.86
C PRO A 250 5.81 19.15 18.53
N GLY A 251 6.94 19.45 17.88
CA GLY A 251 7.29 18.83 16.60
C GLY A 251 7.56 17.33 16.72
N VAL A 252 8.23 16.90 17.79
CA VAL A 252 8.51 15.47 18.03
C VAL A 252 7.23 14.69 18.31
N ALA A 253 6.27 15.29 19.00
CA ALA A 253 4.95 14.68 19.23
C ALA A 253 4.20 14.47 17.91
N LEU A 254 4.15 15.48 17.02
CA LEU A 254 3.52 15.36 15.70
C LEU A 254 4.22 14.32 14.79
N PHE A 255 5.56 14.29 14.81
CA PHE A 255 6.33 13.25 14.13
C PHE A 255 5.99 11.85 14.65
N SER A 256 5.93 11.72 15.97
CA SER A 256 5.66 10.46 16.67
C SER A 256 4.23 9.98 16.45
N ALA A 257 3.26 10.89 16.29
CA ALA A 257 1.90 10.56 15.89
C ALA A 257 1.88 9.87 14.52
N GLY A 258 2.56 10.46 13.54
CA GLY A 258 2.65 9.88 12.20
C GLY A 258 3.36 8.52 12.18
N LEU A 259 4.46 8.41 12.92
CA LEU A 259 5.21 7.14 13.05
C LEU A 259 4.37 6.04 13.73
N CYS A 260 3.65 6.38 14.80
CA CYS A 260 2.80 5.46 15.55
C CYS A 260 1.69 4.87 14.68
N MET A 261 0.98 5.73 13.93
CA MET A 261 -0.07 5.29 13.00
C MET A 261 0.54 4.46 11.86
N GLY A 262 1.61 4.96 11.24
CA GLY A 262 2.25 4.31 10.11
C GLY A 262 2.70 2.88 10.45
N ILE A 263 3.43 2.69 11.55
CA ILE A 263 3.88 1.35 11.99
C ILE A 263 2.71 0.50 12.50
N GLY A 264 1.78 1.12 13.23
CA GLY A 264 0.62 0.43 13.81
C GLY A 264 -0.31 -0.21 12.77
N ALA A 265 -0.37 0.37 11.57
CA ALA A 265 -1.19 -0.13 10.47
C ALA A 265 -0.65 -1.39 9.77
N LEU A 266 0.66 -1.71 9.87
CA LEU A 266 1.21 -2.89 9.19
C LEU A 266 0.58 -4.20 9.67
N GLY A 267 0.42 -4.34 10.99
CA GLY A 267 -0.06 -5.57 11.62
C GLY A 267 -1.49 -5.92 11.22
N PRO A 268 -2.48 -5.04 11.47
CA PRO A 268 -3.87 -5.32 11.12
C PRO A 268 -4.07 -5.48 9.61
N GLY A 269 -3.46 -4.64 8.76
CA GLY A 269 -3.59 -4.81 7.30
C GLY A 269 -3.16 -6.20 6.81
N ILE A 270 -2.05 -6.74 7.31
CA ILE A 270 -1.63 -8.11 6.96
C ILE A 270 -2.55 -9.16 7.61
N GLY A 271 -2.91 -8.99 8.88
CA GLY A 271 -3.73 -9.94 9.63
C GLY A 271 -5.16 -10.07 9.09
N GLU A 272 -5.76 -8.96 8.69
CA GLU A 272 -7.07 -8.90 8.07
C GLU A 272 -7.05 -9.53 6.68
N GLY A 273 -6.03 -9.22 5.87
CA GLY A 273 -5.80 -9.86 4.59
C GLY A 273 -5.65 -11.39 4.71
N LEU A 274 -4.94 -11.88 5.74
CA LEU A 274 -4.83 -13.32 6.03
C LEU A 274 -6.17 -13.96 6.40
N THR A 275 -6.98 -13.26 7.20
CA THR A 275 -8.31 -13.71 7.60
C THR A 275 -9.23 -13.79 6.38
N ALA A 276 -9.28 -12.72 5.59
CA ALA A 276 -10.07 -12.65 4.36
C ALA A 276 -9.60 -13.67 3.31
N ARG A 277 -8.29 -13.85 3.12
CA ARG A 277 -7.72 -14.89 2.24
C ARG A 277 -8.26 -16.27 2.56
N ASN A 278 -8.23 -16.67 3.84
CA ASN A 278 -8.72 -17.98 4.26
C ASN A 278 -10.24 -18.11 4.07
N ALA A 279 -10.99 -17.05 4.39
CA ALA A 279 -12.43 -17.03 4.18
C ALA A 279 -12.77 -17.24 2.70
N VAL A 280 -12.13 -16.51 1.79
CA VAL A 280 -12.32 -16.63 0.34
C VAL A 280 -11.95 -18.01 -0.18
N ASP A 281 -10.82 -18.60 0.27
CA ASP A 281 -10.42 -19.95 -0.17
C ASP A 281 -11.47 -21.01 0.22
N TRP A 282 -12.07 -20.91 1.42
CA TRP A 282 -13.07 -21.87 1.88
C TRP A 282 -14.47 -21.63 1.33
N MET A 283 -14.86 -20.38 1.07
CA MET A 283 -16.14 -20.08 0.41
C MET A 283 -16.20 -20.68 -1.00
N SER A 284 -15.07 -20.75 -1.70
CA SER A 284 -14.95 -21.45 -3.00
C SER A 284 -15.08 -22.99 -2.91
N ARG A 285 -15.08 -23.56 -1.70
CA ARG A 285 -15.19 -25.01 -1.48
C ARG A 285 -16.53 -25.40 -0.87
N ASN A 286 -17.12 -24.51 -0.06
CA ASN A 286 -18.39 -24.78 0.62
C ASN A 286 -19.33 -23.57 0.55
N SER A 287 -20.06 -23.46 -0.56
CA SER A 287 -21.01 -22.37 -0.81
C SER A 287 -22.13 -22.28 0.22
N LYS A 288 -22.52 -23.40 0.85
CA LYS A 288 -23.57 -23.44 1.88
C LYS A 288 -23.15 -22.74 3.17
N ALA A 289 -21.85 -22.70 3.46
CA ALA A 289 -21.30 -22.09 4.66
C ALA A 289 -20.94 -20.61 4.51
N ILE A 290 -21.17 -19.99 3.33
CA ILE A 290 -20.80 -18.61 3.03
C ILE A 290 -21.28 -17.63 4.13
N PRO A 291 -22.56 -17.60 4.53
CA PRO A 291 -23.01 -16.63 5.54
C PRO A 291 -22.27 -16.75 6.87
N THR A 292 -21.94 -17.98 7.29
CA THR A 292 -21.20 -18.25 8.53
C THR A 292 -19.74 -17.85 8.38
N ILE A 293 -19.10 -18.20 7.27
CA ILE A 293 -17.70 -17.85 6.99
C ILE A 293 -17.53 -16.34 6.91
N THR A 294 -18.43 -15.62 6.23
CA THR A 294 -18.39 -14.15 6.16
C THR A 294 -18.51 -13.53 7.56
N ARG A 295 -19.38 -14.04 8.43
CA ARG A 295 -19.49 -13.54 9.81
C ARG A 295 -18.20 -13.77 10.59
N VAL A 296 -17.62 -14.97 10.52
CA VAL A 296 -16.37 -15.29 11.21
C VAL A 296 -15.21 -14.45 10.68
N MET A 297 -15.15 -14.21 9.36
CA MET A 297 -14.17 -13.33 8.73
C MET A 297 -14.27 -11.92 9.30
N LEU A 298 -15.46 -11.31 9.30
CA LEU A 298 -15.66 -9.94 9.79
C LEU A 298 -15.37 -9.80 11.28
N VAL A 299 -15.75 -10.79 12.10
CA VAL A 299 -15.41 -10.79 13.53
C VAL A 299 -13.90 -10.92 13.73
N GLY A 300 -13.24 -11.80 12.99
CA GLY A 300 -11.78 -11.98 13.05
C GLY A 300 -11.03 -10.72 12.63
N GLN A 301 -11.48 -10.06 11.55
CA GLN A 301 -10.93 -8.78 11.10
C GLN A 301 -11.14 -7.70 12.17
N ALA A 302 -12.35 -7.55 12.70
CA ALA A 302 -12.63 -6.57 13.75
C ALA A 302 -11.78 -6.75 15.02
N VAL A 303 -11.43 -7.99 15.40
CA VAL A 303 -10.51 -8.23 16.52
C VAL A 303 -9.08 -7.86 16.14
N SER A 304 -8.64 -8.22 14.93
CA SER A 304 -7.32 -7.85 14.40
C SER A 304 -7.14 -6.34 14.33
N GLU A 305 -8.20 -5.60 14.00
CA GLU A 305 -8.22 -4.15 13.83
C GLU A 305 -7.95 -3.37 15.13
N SER A 306 -8.21 -3.99 16.29
CA SER A 306 -8.11 -3.31 17.59
C SER A 306 -6.76 -2.63 17.84
N THR A 307 -5.65 -3.24 17.41
CA THR A 307 -4.31 -2.64 17.55
C THR A 307 -4.11 -1.44 16.62
N GLY A 308 -4.71 -1.44 15.43
CA GLY A 308 -4.77 -0.28 14.53
C GLY A 308 -5.53 0.88 15.16
N ILE A 309 -6.66 0.59 15.83
CA ILE A 309 -7.42 1.59 16.58
C ILE A 309 -6.62 2.15 17.76
N TYR A 310 -5.87 1.31 18.49
CA TYR A 310 -5.01 1.79 19.58
C TYR A 310 -3.93 2.74 19.06
N SER A 311 -3.28 2.41 17.94
CA SER A 311 -2.32 3.30 17.28
C SER A 311 -2.96 4.61 16.81
N LEU A 312 -4.17 4.55 16.24
CA LEU A 312 -4.93 5.73 15.84
C LEU A 312 -5.22 6.63 17.05
N VAL A 313 -5.71 6.06 18.15
CA VAL A 313 -6.02 6.79 19.39
C VAL A 313 -4.77 7.47 19.95
N ILE A 314 -3.64 6.76 20.05
CA ILE A 314 -2.39 7.34 20.53
C ILE A 314 -1.90 8.45 19.60
N SER A 315 -2.03 8.27 18.29
CA SER A 315 -1.65 9.29 17.30
C SER A 315 -2.50 10.56 17.45
N LEU A 316 -3.82 10.41 17.63
CA LEU A 316 -4.71 11.54 17.86
C LEU A 316 -4.41 12.26 19.19
N ILE A 317 -4.13 11.50 20.26
CA ILE A 317 -3.72 12.10 21.55
C ILE A 317 -2.44 12.92 21.35
N LEU A 318 -1.43 12.37 20.68
CA LEU A 318 -0.18 13.08 20.40
C LEU A 318 -0.38 14.34 19.56
N ILE A 319 -1.37 14.37 18.66
CA ILE A 319 -1.70 15.55 17.85
C ILE A 319 -2.39 16.63 18.69
N PHE A 320 -3.32 16.26 19.57
CA PHE A 320 -4.15 17.23 20.31
C PHE A 320 -3.59 17.66 21.67
N VAL A 321 -2.49 17.05 22.12
CA VAL A 321 -1.76 17.47 23.33
C VAL A 321 -0.74 18.58 23.01
N VAL A 322 -0.52 18.88 21.73
CA VAL A 322 0.45 19.87 21.23
C VAL A 322 -0.17 21.25 21.09
#